data_AF-A0A504BPW8-F1
#
_entry.id   AF-A0A504BPW8-F1
#
_cell.length_a   1.000
_cell.length_b   1.000
_cell.length_c   1.000
_cell.angle_alpha   90.00
_cell.angle_beta   90.00
_cell.angle_gamma   90.00
#
_symmetry.space_group_name_H-M   'P 1'
#
loop_
_entity.id
_entity.type
_entity.pdbx_description
1 polymer ?
#
loop_
_entity_poly.entity_id
_entity_poly.type
_entity_poly.pdbx_seq_one_letter_code
_entity_poly.pdbx_strand_id
1 'polypeptide(L)' 'MGKPQNAPNGEAVSELEQAAQRAIEAAGGDAVTALLKALARNAELEHELALSRGAVSNGFSRGWHRTRPL' A
#
# COMPACT_ATOMS: atom_id res chain seq x y z
N MET A 1 -9.64 -16.05 -21.33
CA MET A 1 -9.64 -14.73 -20.65
C MET A 1 -10.23 -14.95 -19.26
N GLY A 2 -9.39 -14.87 -18.22
CA GLY A 2 -9.83 -15.09 -16.84
C GLY A 2 -10.73 -13.94 -16.38
N LYS A 3 -11.88 -14.25 -15.76
CA LYS A 3 -12.73 -13.24 -15.12
C LYS A 3 -11.89 -12.46 -14.09
N PRO A 4 -12.03 -11.12 -13.99
CA PRO A 4 -11.42 -10.38 -12.91
C PRO A 4 -11.92 -10.98 -11.59
N GLN A 5 -10.96 -11.40 -10.75
CA GLN A 5 -11.24 -11.92 -9.43
C GLN A 5 -11.81 -10.75 -8.60
N ASN A 6 -13.01 -10.94 -8.04
CA ASN A 6 -13.62 -9.91 -7.21
C ASN A 6 -12.71 -9.67 -5.99
N ALA A 7 -12.45 -8.41 -5.65
CA ALA A 7 -11.63 -8.07 -4.49
C ALA A 7 -12.25 -8.72 -3.22
N PRO A 8 -11.44 -9.25 -2.29
CA PRO A 8 -11.97 -9.87 -1.08
C PRO A 8 -12.86 -8.87 -0.34
N ASN A 9 -14.13 -9.24 -0.16
CA ASN A 9 -15.15 -8.42 0.48
C ASN A 9 -14.75 -8.15 1.94
N GLY A 10 -14.21 -6.95 2.22
CA GLY A 10 -14.04 -6.43 3.58
C GLY A 10 -12.83 -6.92 4.37
N GLU A 11 -12.10 -7.94 3.92
CA GLU A 11 -10.87 -8.40 4.62
C GLU A 11 -9.80 -7.31 4.65
N ALA A 12 -9.62 -6.58 3.54
CA ALA A 12 -8.71 -5.43 3.48
C ALA A 12 -9.14 -4.28 4.40
N VAL A 13 -10.45 -4.15 4.67
CA VAL A 13 -10.98 -3.17 5.62
C VAL A 13 -10.62 -3.59 7.05
N SER A 14 -10.73 -4.89 7.37
CA SER A 14 -10.35 -5.45 8.68
C SER A 14 -8.85 -5.27 8.99
N GLU A 15 -7.97 -5.48 8.01
CA GLU A 15 -6.53 -5.23 8.21
C GLU A 15 -6.22 -3.75 8.46
N LEU A 16 -6.91 -2.86 7.74
CA LEU A 16 -6.75 -1.42 7.90
C LEU A 16 -7.25 -0.93 9.26
N GLU A 17 -8.40 -1.45 9.71
CA GLU A 17 -8.97 -1.16 11.04
C GLU A 17 -8.02 -1.59 12.15
N GLN A 18 -7.44 -2.80 12.05
CA GLN A 18 -6.43 -3.26 13.01
C GLN A 18 -5.16 -2.40 12.98
N ALA A 19 -4.73 -1.95 11.80
CA ALA A 19 -3.58 -1.07 11.67
C ALA A 19 -3.86 0.32 12.30
N ALA A 20 -5.07 0.85 12.10
CA ALA A 20 -5.50 2.10 12.73
C ALA A 20 -5.51 1.98 14.26
N GLN A 21 -6.05 0.89 14.80
CA GLN A 21 -6.07 0.65 16.24
C GLN A 21 -4.64 0.59 16.82
N ARG A 22 -3.72 -0.14 16.17
CA ARG A 22 -2.30 -0.17 16.56
C ARG A 22 -1.64 1.21 16.51
N ALA A 23 -1.96 2.03 15.51
CA ALA A 23 -1.44 3.38 15.39
C ALA A 23 -1.93 4.30 16.53
N ILE A 24 -3.20 4.17 16.91
CA ILE A 24 -3.79 4.89 18.05
C ILE A 24 -3.12 4.46 19.36
N GLU A 25 -2.94 3.15 19.57
CA GLU A 25 -2.24 2.62 20.75
C GLU A 25 -0.79 3.12 20.84
N ALA A 26 -0.05 3.12 19.72
CA ALA A 26 1.30 3.66 19.65
C ALA A 26 1.37 5.20 19.86
N ALA A 27 0.25 5.90 19.71
CA ALA A 27 0.10 7.31 20.04
C ALA A 27 -0.41 7.54 21.47
N GLY A 28 -0.48 6.50 22.31
CA GLY A 28 -0.98 6.61 23.69
C GLY A 28 -2.48 6.89 23.76
N GLY A 29 -3.24 6.49 22.74
CA GLY A 29 -4.68 6.76 22.63
C GLY A 29 -5.04 8.07 21.94
N ASP A 30 -4.07 8.92 21.59
CA ASP A 30 -4.33 10.17 20.86
C ASP A 30 -4.55 9.91 19.36
N ALA A 31 -5.81 9.92 18.95
CA ALA A 31 -6.22 9.70 17.56
C ALA A 31 -5.73 10.79 16.60
N VAL A 32 -5.60 12.05 17.04
CA VAL A 32 -5.11 13.14 16.18
C VAL A 32 -3.62 12.94 15.91
N THR A 33 -2.85 12.64 16.95
CA THR A 33 -1.43 12.34 16.80
C THR A 33 -1.20 11.09 15.93
N ALA A 34 -2.01 10.04 16.09
CA ALA A 34 -1.93 8.84 15.26
C ALA A 34 -2.20 9.15 13.78
N LEU A 35 -3.24 9.95 13.49
CA LEU A 35 -3.58 10.37 12.13
C LEU A 35 -2.46 11.19 11.50
N LEU A 36 -1.91 12.17 12.23
CA LEU A 36 -0.80 12.99 11.72
C LEU A 36 0.44 12.15 11.37
N LYS A 37 0.79 11.18 12.22
CA LYS A 37 1.89 10.24 11.93
C LYS A 37 1.61 9.37 10.70
N ALA A 38 0.38 8.87 10.57
CA ALA A 38 -0.01 8.07 9.41
C ALA A 38 0.05 8.87 8.10
N LEU A 39 -0.43 10.13 8.11
CA LEU A 39 -0.38 11.02 6.95
C LEU A 39 1.05 11.39 6.56
N ALA A 40 1.92 11.69 7.54
CA ALA A 40 3.33 11.97 7.28
C ALA A 40 4.01 10.76 6.61
N ARG A 41 3.78 9.54 7.15
CA ARG A 41 4.34 8.32 6.57
C ARG A 41 3.79 8.03 5.17
N ASN A 42 2.51 8.33 4.93
CA ASN A 42 1.91 8.17 3.61
C ASN A 42 2.60 9.10 2.58
N ALA A 43 2.78 10.38 2.92
CA ALA A 43 3.47 11.34 2.05
C ALA A 43 4.91 10.91 1.71
N GLU A 44 5.65 10.35 2.67
CA GLU A 44 6.97 9.77 2.43
C GLU A 44 6.92 8.60 1.44
N LEU A 45 5.97 7.67 1.63
CA LEU A 45 5.81 6.51 0.75
C LEU A 45 5.36 6.91 -0.67
N GLU A 46 4.49 7.91 -0.80
CA GLU A 46 4.11 8.45 -2.10
C GLU A 46 5.31 9.06 -2.84
N HIS A 47 6.18 9.77 -2.10
CA HIS A 47 7.41 10.30 -2.64
C HIS A 47 8.37 9.19 -3.10
N GLU A 48 8.62 8.19 -2.26
CA GLU A 48 9.43 7.02 -2.60
C GLU A 48 8.86 6.25 -3.80
N LEU A 49 7.53 6.10 -3.87
CA LEU A 49 6.85 5.46 -4.98
C LEU A 49 7.03 6.26 -6.28
N ALA A 50 6.93 7.59 -6.23
CA ALA A 50 7.15 8.44 -7.39
C ALA A 50 8.58 8.30 -7.94
N LEU A 51 9.59 8.30 -7.05
CA LEU A 51 10.99 8.08 -7.42
C LEU A 51 11.22 6.69 -8.02
N SER A 52 10.69 5.64 -7.38
CA SER A 52 10.88 4.26 -7.84
C SER A 52 10.20 4.01 -9.19
N ARG A 53 9.01 4.58 -9.45
CA ARG A 53 8.32 4.45 -10.74
C ARG A 53 9.10 5.04 -11.91
N GLY A 54 9.91 6.08 -11.68
CA GLY A 54 10.81 6.62 -12.71
C GLY A 54 12.01 5.72 -13.00
N ALA A 55 12.46 4.94 -12.01
CA ALA A 55 13.61 4.04 -12.12
C ALA A 55 13.26 2.64 -12.67
N VAL A 56 11.99 2.25 -12.65
CA VAL A 56 11.52 0.97 -13.16
C VAL A 56 11.24 1.09 -14.66
N SER A 57 11.91 0.26 -15.48
CA SER A 57 11.63 0.24 -16.92
C SER A 57 10.17 -0.15 -17.20
N ASN A 58 9.55 0.49 -18.19
CA ASN A 58 8.16 0.21 -18.59
C ASN A 58 7.90 -1.29 -18.84
N GLY A 59 8.91 -2.05 -19.29
CA GLY A 59 8.82 -3.50 -19.47
C GLY A 59 8.77 -4.28 -18.15
N PHE A 60 9.52 -3.84 -17.13
CA PHE A 60 9.51 -4.48 -15.81
C PHE A 60 8.18 -4.27 -15.08
N SER A 61 7.62 -3.05 -15.10
CA SER A 61 6.29 -2.73 -14.53
C SER A 61 5.16 -3.53 -15.19
N ARG A 62 5.28 -3.87 -16.48
CA ARG A 62 4.30 -4.68 -17.22
C ARG A 62 4.51 -6.19 -17.05
N GLY A 63 5.42 -6.61 -16.18
CA GLY A 63 5.63 -8.02 -15.86
C GLY A 63 6.38 -8.81 -16.94
N TRP A 64 7.12 -8.17 -17.85
CA TRP A 64 7.93 -8.87 -18.86
C TRP A 64 9.04 -9.76 -18.25
N HIS A 65 9.43 -9.49 -16.99
CA HIS A 65 10.34 -10.37 -16.25
C HIS A 65 9.69 -11.69 -15.80
N ARG A 66 8.35 -11.80 -15.87
CA ARG A 66 7.58 -13.00 -15.50
C ARG A 66 7.16 -13.84 -16.70
N THR A 67 7.26 -13.33 -17.92
CA THR A 67 7.06 -14.12 -19.14
C THR A 67 8.29 -15.01 -19.34
N ARG A 68 8.18 -16.25 -18.88
CA ARG A 68 9.13 -17.32 -19.20
C ARG A 68 9.04 -17.60 -20.71
N PRO A 69 10.15 -17.61 -21.48
CA PRO A 69 10.11 -18.12 -22.84
C PRO A 69 9.76 -19.62 -22.77
N LEU A 70 8.78 -20.04 -23.59
CA LEU A 70 8.54 -21.45 -23.89
C LEU A 70 9.65 -21.99 -24.77
#